data_AF-A0A4Q3FQA8-F1
#
_entry.id   AF-A0A4Q3FQA8-F1
#
_cell.length_a   1.000
_cell.length_b   1.000
_cell.length_c   1.000
_cell.angle_alpha   90.00
_cell.angle_beta   90.00
_cell.angle_gamma   90.00
#
_symmetry.space_group_name_H-M   'P 1'
#
loop_
_entity.id
_entity.type
_entity.pdbx_description
1 polymer ?
#
loop_
_entity_poly.entity_id
_entity_poly.type
_entity_poly.pdbx_seq_one_letter_code
_entity_poly.pdbx_strand_id
1 'polypeptide(L)'
;MKKTLLLAFTLIAAATISRAQLKPVAYQDGNQKLNGFAIQPQNSTQKKAGILVLPAWMGIDAHAKETAENLSKLGYYAFVADIYGEGNYPKNTGDAGKMAGMY
;
A
#
# COMPACT_ATOMS: atom_id res chain seq x y z
N MET A 1 -35.10 17.30 -23.27
CA MET A 1 -35.13 16.01 -22.55
C MET A 1 -34.01 15.07 -23.00
N LYS A 2 -33.86 14.74 -24.29
CA LYS A 2 -32.77 13.85 -24.74
C LYS A 2 -31.35 14.41 -24.51
N LYS A 3 -31.14 15.71 -24.72
CA LYS A 3 -29.84 16.38 -24.49
C LYS A 3 -29.48 16.49 -22.99
N THR A 4 -30.46 16.72 -22.13
CA THR A 4 -30.27 16.73 -20.67
C THR A 4 -29.98 15.33 -20.12
N LEU A 5 -30.60 14.30 -20.69
CA LEU A 5 -30.29 12.90 -20.34
C LEU A 5 -28.89 12.48 -20.80
N LEU A 6 -28.45 12.93 -21.99
CA LEU A 6 -27.10 12.68 -22.49
C LEU A 6 -26.03 13.33 -21.60
N LEU A 7 -26.27 14.57 -21.14
CA LEU A 7 -25.35 15.31 -20.29
C LEU A 7 -25.18 14.67 -18.90
N ALA A 8 -26.28 14.15 -18.32
CA ALA A 8 -26.24 13.41 -17.06
C ALA A 8 -25.44 12.10 -17.19
N PHE A 9 -25.52 11.43 -18.35
CA PHE A 9 -24.79 10.20 -18.60
C PHE A 9 -23.26 10.41 -18.72
N THR A 10 -22.83 11.50 -19.37
CA THR A 10 -21.39 11.84 -19.46
C THR A 10 -20.78 12.24 -18.12
N LEU A 11 -21.53 12.92 -17.26
CA LEU A 11 -21.06 13.31 -15.91
C LEU A 11 -20.83 12.10 -15.00
N ILE A 12 -21.68 11.07 -15.10
CA ILE A 12 -21.53 9.84 -14.31
C ILE A 12 -20.32 9.01 -14.78
N ALA A 13 -20.04 8.99 -16.09
CA ALA A 13 -18.89 8.26 -16.66
C ALA A 13 -17.53 8.86 -16.24
N ALA A 14 -17.46 10.15 -15.93
CA ALA A 14 -16.23 10.81 -15.46
C ALA A 14 -15.93 10.55 -13.97
N ALA A 15 -16.91 10.06 -13.19
CA ALA A 15 -16.78 9.88 -11.75
C ALA A 15 -16.12 8.55 -11.33
N THR A 16 -15.83 7.65 -12.27
CA THR A 16 -15.29 6.31 -11.94
C THR A 16 -13.77 6.24 -11.85
N ILE A 17 -13.09 7.35 -11.52
CA ILE A 17 -11.64 7.34 -11.27
C ILE A 17 -11.39 6.68 -9.91
N SER A 18 -11.24 5.35 -9.92
CA SER A 18 -10.81 4.59 -8.75
C SER A 18 -9.39 4.99 -8.38
N ARG A 19 -9.23 5.72 -7.28
CA ARG A 19 -7.90 6.03 -6.74
C ARG A 19 -7.32 4.78 -6.09
N ALA A 20 -6.11 4.40 -6.50
CA ALA A 20 -5.37 3.37 -5.79
C ALA A 20 -5.10 3.85 -4.34
N GLN A 21 -5.56 3.06 -3.37
CA GLN A 21 -5.38 3.32 -1.95
C GLN A 21 -4.65 2.12 -1.32
N LEU A 22 -3.79 2.40 -0.34
CA LEU A 22 -3.18 1.36 0.49
C LEU A 22 -4.26 0.64 1.29
N LYS A 23 -4.28 -0.68 1.19
CA LYS A 23 -5.19 -1.56 1.92
C LYS A 23 -4.38 -2.39 2.91
N PRO A 24 -4.78 -2.46 4.19
CA PRO A 24 -4.15 -3.35 5.15
C PRO A 24 -4.33 -4.80 4.70
N VAL A 25 -3.30 -5.61 4.90
CA VAL A 25 -3.30 -7.04 4.59
C VAL A 25 -2.69 -7.77 5.78
N ALA A 26 -3.51 -8.57 6.45
CA ALA A 26 -3.04 -9.51 7.45
C ALA A 26 -2.40 -10.72 6.74
N TYR A 27 -1.23 -11.14 7.22
CA TYR A 27 -0.52 -12.31 6.74
C TYR A 27 0.29 -12.94 7.87
N GLN A 28 0.95 -14.06 7.60
CA GLN A 28 1.72 -14.79 8.60
C GLN A 28 3.03 -15.30 8.01
N ASP A 29 4.06 -15.34 8.86
CA ASP A 29 5.31 -16.06 8.63
C ASP A 29 5.52 -17.06 9.78
N GLY A 30 5.38 -18.34 9.48
CA GLY A 30 5.24 -19.38 10.50
C GLY A 30 4.09 -19.07 11.47
N ASN A 31 4.44 -18.86 12.75
CA ASN A 31 3.49 -18.51 13.82
C ASN A 31 3.37 -16.99 14.05
N GLN A 32 4.20 -16.18 13.40
CA GLN A 32 4.21 -14.73 13.57
C GLN A 32 3.08 -14.11 12.75
N LYS A 33 2.18 -13.37 13.42
CA LYS A 33 1.16 -12.55 12.75
C LYS A 33 1.77 -11.22 12.32
N LEU A 34 1.46 -10.79 11.10
CA LEU A 34 2.05 -9.62 10.44
C LEU A 34 0.95 -8.82 9.73
N ASN A 35 1.09 -7.49 9.69
CA ASN A 35 0.10 -6.61 9.05
C ASN A 35 0.76 -5.59 8.12
N GLY A 36 0.76 -5.90 6.82
CA GLY A 36 1.34 -5.07 5.78
C GLY A 36 0.31 -4.20 5.07
N PHE A 37 0.74 -3.54 3.99
CA PHE A 37 -0.15 -2.77 3.12
C PHE A 37 0.05 -3.11 1.65
N ALA A 38 -1.03 -3.40 0.94
CA ALA A 38 -1.02 -3.60 -0.50
C ALA A 38 -1.64 -2.40 -1.24
N ILE A 39 -1.08 -2.07 -2.39
CA ILE A 39 -1.66 -1.08 -3.31
C ILE A 39 -1.60 -1.60 -4.74
N GLN A 40 -2.69 -1.38 -5.47
CA GLN A 40 -2.82 -1.73 -6.89
C GLN A 40 -2.29 -0.59 -7.76
N PRO A 41 -1.85 -0.85 -9.00
CA PRO A 41 -1.43 0.21 -9.91
C PRO A 41 -2.59 1.14 -10.28
N GLN A 42 -2.34 2.44 -10.39
CA GLN A 42 -3.34 3.41 -10.88
C GLN A 42 -3.63 3.22 -12.38
N ASN A 43 -2.60 2.87 -13.14
CA ASN A 43 -2.70 2.53 -14.56
C ASN A 43 -2.20 1.10 -14.74
N SER A 44 -3.09 0.18 -15.14
CA SER A 44 -2.74 -1.23 -15.27
C SER A 44 -1.71 -1.44 -16.39
N THR A 45 -0.57 -2.04 -16.06
CA THR A 45 0.40 -2.55 -17.05
C THR A 45 0.08 -4.00 -17.39
N GLN A 46 0.33 -4.46 -18.62
CA GLN A 46 0.00 -5.83 -19.05
C GLN A 46 0.72 -6.91 -18.23
N LYS A 47 1.88 -6.60 -17.65
CA LYS A 47 2.76 -7.57 -16.99
C LYS A 47 2.43 -7.83 -15.51
N LYS A 48 1.47 -7.11 -14.90
CA LYS A 48 1.09 -7.24 -13.47
C LYS A 48 2.29 -7.43 -12.51
N ALA A 49 3.35 -6.66 -12.71
CA ALA A 49 4.56 -6.79 -11.90
C ALA A 49 4.32 -6.30 -10.46
N GLY A 50 4.80 -7.08 -9.49
CA GLY A 50 4.71 -6.79 -8.06
C GLY A 50 6.06 -6.42 -7.46
N ILE A 51 6.06 -5.44 -6.55
CA ILE A 51 7.25 -4.97 -5.83
C ILE A 51 7.00 -5.09 -4.33
N LEU A 52 7.93 -5.74 -3.64
CA LEU A 52 7.99 -5.79 -2.17
C LEU A 52 8.80 -4.61 -1.66
N VAL A 53 8.19 -3.78 -0.81
CA VAL A 53 8.82 -2.67 -0.10
C VAL A 53 9.11 -3.13 1.32
N LEU A 54 10.40 -3.29 1.65
CA LEU A 54 10.84 -3.49 3.02
C LEU A 54 11.06 -2.12 3.66
N PRO A 55 10.34 -1.78 4.75
CA PRO A 55 10.60 -0.56 5.49
C PRO A 55 11.98 -0.58 6.15
N ALA A 56 12.47 0.60 6.52
CA ALA A 56 13.67 0.73 7.33
C ALA A 56 13.43 0.23 8.78
N TRP A 57 14.47 0.33 9.61
CA TRP A 57 14.50 -0.08 11.02
C TRP A 57 13.41 0.53 11.94
N MET A 58 12.67 1.54 11.50
CA MET A 58 11.51 2.07 12.24
C MET A 58 10.20 1.32 11.96
N GLY A 59 10.21 0.31 11.09
CA GLY A 59 9.01 -0.40 10.64
C GLY A 59 8.21 0.44 9.63
N ILE A 60 6.93 0.08 9.43
CA ILE A 60 6.08 0.74 8.42
C ILE A 60 5.81 2.19 8.81
N ASP A 61 6.51 3.11 8.16
CA ASP A 61 6.38 4.55 8.35
C ASP A 61 5.71 5.25 7.15
N ALA A 62 5.71 6.59 7.18
CA ALA A 62 5.16 7.39 6.08
C ALA A 62 5.96 7.21 4.77
N HIS A 63 7.28 7.05 4.86
CA HIS A 63 8.14 6.93 3.69
C HIS A 63 7.92 5.61 2.95
N ALA A 64 7.77 4.50 3.68
CA ALA A 64 7.46 3.20 3.09
C ALA A 64 6.08 3.22 2.38
N LYS A 65 5.09 3.88 2.98
CA LYS A 65 3.76 4.06 2.38
C LYS A 65 3.80 4.93 1.13
N GLU A 66 4.47 6.07 1.19
CA GLU A 66 4.65 6.98 0.04
C GLU A 66 5.38 6.27 -1.12
N THR A 67 6.39 5.46 -0.81
CA THR A 67 7.10 4.65 -1.80
C THR A 67 6.15 3.71 -2.53
N ALA A 68 5.30 2.98 -1.81
CA ALA A 68 4.31 2.10 -2.42
C ALA A 68 3.28 2.86 -3.28
N GLU A 69 2.85 4.04 -2.84
CA GLU A 69 1.97 4.92 -3.62
C GLU A 69 2.63 5.42 -4.92
N ASN A 70 3.91 5.75 -4.88
CA ASN A 70 4.65 6.16 -6.07
C ASN A 70 4.84 4.99 -7.05
N LEU A 71 5.10 3.78 -6.56
CA LEU A 71 5.14 2.57 -7.39
C LEU A 71 3.78 2.28 -8.05
N SER A 72 2.68 2.50 -7.33
CA SER A 72 1.33 2.38 -7.88
C SER A 72 1.09 3.36 -9.05
N LYS A 73 1.55 4.61 -8.94
CA LYS A 73 1.48 5.61 -10.03
C LYS A 73 2.28 5.18 -11.26
N LEU A 74 3.40 4.49 -11.05
CA LEU A 74 4.26 3.94 -12.11
C LEU A 74 3.72 2.65 -12.74
N GLY A 75 2.58 2.13 -12.26
CA GLY A 75 1.93 0.96 -12.85
C GLY A 75 2.33 -0.39 -12.25
N TYR A 76 2.89 -0.38 -11.03
CA TYR A 76 3.22 -1.59 -10.27
C TYR A 76 2.19 -1.90 -9.20
N TYR A 77 2.03 -3.18 -8.90
CA TYR A 77 1.50 -3.60 -7.61
C TYR A 77 2.62 -3.44 -6.57
N ALA A 78 2.32 -2.88 -5.42
CA ALA A 78 3.30 -2.75 -4.34
C ALA A 78 2.74 -3.30 -3.03
N PHE A 79 3.63 -3.93 -2.25
CA PHE A 79 3.33 -4.45 -0.93
C PHE A 79 4.37 -3.95 0.07
N VAL A 80 3.94 -3.26 1.12
CA VAL A 80 4.80 -2.87 2.24
C VAL A 80 4.75 -3.95 3.30
N ALA A 81 5.88 -4.59 3.58
CA ALA A 81 5.98 -5.64 4.58
C ALA A 81 5.99 -5.07 6.00
N ASP A 82 5.35 -5.78 6.91
CA ASP A 82 5.58 -5.65 8.34
C ASP A 82 6.76 -6.56 8.72
N ILE A 83 7.81 -5.95 9.26
CA ILE A 83 9.07 -6.64 9.60
C ILE A 83 9.17 -6.98 11.10
N TYR A 84 8.24 -6.49 11.92
CA TYR A 84 8.26 -6.67 13.37
C TYR A 84 7.06 -7.46 13.89
N GLY A 85 5.96 -7.48 13.15
CA GLY A 85 4.75 -8.21 13.52
C GLY A 85 3.73 -7.37 14.26
N GLU A 86 2.52 -7.90 14.31
CA GLU A 86 1.38 -7.25 14.92
C GLU A 86 1.67 -6.87 16.38
N GLY A 87 1.50 -5.57 16.70
CA GLY A 87 1.73 -5.03 18.04
C GLY A 87 3.17 -4.60 18.32
N ASN A 88 4.12 -4.92 17.43
CA ASN A 88 5.53 -4.55 17.58
C ASN A 88 5.87 -3.35 16.68
N TYR A 89 5.47 -2.15 17.11
CA TYR A 89 5.71 -0.92 16.34
C TYR A 89 6.65 0.01 17.12
N PRO A 90 7.92 0.16 16.70
CA PRO A 90 8.84 1.08 17.34
C PRO A 90 8.30 2.51 17.37
N LYS A 91 8.33 3.16 18.53
CA LYS A 91 7.86 4.56 18.68
C LYS A 91 8.97 5.59 18.65
N ASN A 92 10.21 5.13 18.85
CA ASN A 92 11.41 5.96 18.89
C ASN A 92 12.63 5.13 18.49
N THR A 93 13.75 5.81 18.31
CA THR A 93 15.02 5.22 17.87
C THR A 93 15.58 4.20 18.87
N GLY A 94 15.32 4.37 20.17
CA GLY A 94 15.74 3.40 21.19
C GLY A 94 14.99 2.08 21.09
N ASP A 95 13.67 2.13 20.90
CA ASP A 95 12.84 0.93 20.71
C ASP A 95 13.22 0.21 19.40
N ALA A 96 13.39 0.98 18.32
CA ALA A 96 13.76 0.46 17.02
C ALA A 96 15.13 -0.24 17.05
N GLY A 97 16.13 0.35 17.73
CA GLY A 97 17.44 -0.27 17.90
C GLY A 97 17.38 -1.61 18.66
N LYS A 98 16.52 -1.73 19.68
CA LYS A 98 16.31 -2.99 20.40
C LYS A 98 15.64 -4.04 19.51
N MET A 99 14.59 -3.65 18.78
CA MET A 99 13.82 -4.58 17.94
C MET A 99 14.59 -5.02 16.69
N ALA A 100 15.37 -4.13 16.08
CA ALA A 100 16.16 -4.44 14.88
C ALA A 100 17.25 -5.50 15.11
N GLY A 101 17.67 -5.74 16.35
CA GLY A 101 18.64 -6.78 16.69
C GLY A 101 18.03 -8.11 17.15
N MET A 102 16.69 -8.23 17.17
CA MET A 102 15.99 -9.40 17.73
C MET A 102 15.60 -10.46 16.69
N TYR A 103 15.62 -10.08 15.41
CA TYR A 103 15.19 -10.89 14.26
C TYR A 103 16.31 -10.92 13.22
#